data_AF-A0A914VIT8-F1
#
_entry.id   AF-A0A914VIT8-F1
#
_cell.length_a   1.000
_cell.length_b   1.000
_cell.length_c   1.000
_cell.angle_alpha   90.00
_cell.angle_beta   90.00
_cell.angle_gamma   90.00
#
_symmetry.space_group_name_H-M   'P 1'
#
loop_
_entity.id
_entity.type
_entity.pdbx_description
1 polymer ?
#
loop_
_entity_poly.entity_id
_entity_poly.type
_entity_poly.pdbx_seq_one_letter_code
_entity_poly.pdbx_strand_id
1 'polypeptide(L)'
;MAASGMLSDSFGRKRVFLCCFVLFVVATLLGTLASTWQLLFVSRFVVGGLLMATTNLKFVWAMEMTDGKHNVIMNLANMWHFGYMAAAVIGYLTKHWKLYLIALCCVGFPLMFVYTIFFESPRWLIQKGHLDKAAANLSRIGRRNRGAGAEVTSAHLRDIPREEQRRPTSYLTLFSTRKLTAYTLVMCSLVFATGASVNAYILQVSQLAGDPFIKFFLYGFLRLYIPPLLYMTNKWDWFGRRHMVLVP
;
A
#
# COMPACT_ATOMS: atom_id res chain seq x y z
N MET A 1 -10.39 4.22 -3.74
CA MET A 1 -10.08 3.64 -2.41
C MET A 1 -11.21 2.76 -1.90
N ALA A 2 -12.44 3.29 -1.86
CA ALA A 2 -13.65 2.54 -1.55
C ALA A 2 -13.79 1.25 -2.41
N ALA A 3 -14.05 1.38 -3.71
CA ALA A 3 -14.29 0.23 -4.59
C ALA A 3 -13.21 -0.87 -4.53
N SER A 4 -11.93 -0.49 -4.45
CA SER A 4 -10.82 -1.46 -4.30
C SER A 4 -10.87 -2.22 -2.98
N GLY A 5 -11.34 -1.59 -1.89
CA GLY A 5 -11.55 -2.24 -0.61
C GLY A 5 -12.68 -3.28 -0.68
N MET A 6 -13.85 -2.91 -1.19
CA MET A 6 -14.98 -3.84 -1.38
C MET A 6 -14.63 -5.04 -2.26
N LEU A 7 -13.94 -4.78 -3.37
CA LEU A 7 -13.49 -5.84 -4.28
C LEU A 7 -12.50 -6.76 -3.58
N SER A 8 -11.55 -6.22 -2.81
CA SER A 8 -10.56 -7.00 -2.06
C SER A 8 -11.19 -7.84 -0.96
N ASP A 9 -12.17 -7.30 -0.25
CA ASP A 9 -12.93 -8.02 0.77
C ASP A 9 -13.75 -9.17 0.16
N SER A 10 -14.19 -9.01 -1.09
CA SER A 10 -14.97 -10.01 -1.82
C SER A 10 -14.12 -11.10 -2.46
N PHE A 11 -13.08 -10.73 -3.21
CA PHE A 11 -12.30 -11.63 -4.08
C PHE A 11 -10.93 -12.04 -3.52
N GLY A 12 -10.47 -11.41 -2.45
CA GLY A 12 -9.15 -11.65 -1.85
C GLY A 12 -8.13 -10.56 -2.21
N ARG A 13 -7.13 -10.39 -1.34
CA ARG A 13 -6.27 -9.20 -1.33
C ARG A 13 -5.20 -9.33 -2.40
N LYS A 14 -4.62 -10.53 -2.53
CA LYS A 14 -3.63 -10.86 -3.56
C LYS A 14 -4.20 -10.72 -4.97
N ARG A 15 -5.38 -11.31 -5.23
CA ARG A 15 -5.98 -11.32 -6.58
C ARG A 15 -6.30 -9.91 -7.06
N VAL A 16 -6.96 -9.12 -6.22
CA VAL A 16 -7.35 -7.74 -6.57
C VAL A 16 -6.11 -6.86 -6.73
N PHE A 17 -5.09 -7.03 -5.88
CA PHE A 17 -3.81 -6.32 -6.05
C PHE A 17 -3.17 -6.61 -7.41
N LEU A 18 -3.04 -7.89 -7.79
CA LEU A 18 -2.45 -8.28 -9.08
C LEU A 18 -3.26 -7.74 -10.27
N CYS A 19 -4.59 -7.85 -10.23
CA CYS A 19 -5.46 -7.30 -11.29
C CYS A 19 -5.30 -5.78 -11.42
N CYS A 20 -5.34 -5.05 -10.30
CA CYS A 20 -5.14 -3.59 -10.32
C CYS A 20 -3.74 -3.21 -10.81
N PHE A 21 -2.71 -3.99 -10.49
CA PHE A 21 -1.35 -3.74 -10.95
C PHE A 21 -1.20 -3.96 -12.47
N VAL A 22 -1.80 -5.02 -13.02
CA VAL A 22 -1.83 -5.24 -14.48
C VAL A 22 -2.56 -4.11 -15.18
N LEU A 23 -3.73 -3.71 -14.66
CA LEU A 23 -4.48 -2.57 -15.20
C LEU A 23 -3.68 -1.27 -15.13
N PHE A 24 -2.89 -1.07 -14.07
CA PHE A 24 -2.02 0.09 -13.91
C PHE A 24 -0.96 0.13 -15.02
N VAL A 25 -0.28 -0.99 -15.28
CA VAL A 25 0.74 -1.07 -16.34
C VAL A 25 0.12 -0.84 -17.71
N VAL A 26 -1.01 -1.50 -18.01
CA VAL A 26 -1.71 -1.33 -19.30
C VAL A 26 -2.17 0.11 -19.49
N ALA A 27 -2.79 0.73 -18.49
CA ALA A 27 -3.23 2.12 -18.58
C ALA A 27 -2.06 3.11 -18.74
N THR A 28 -0.91 2.84 -18.10
CA THR A 28 0.30 3.66 -18.27
C THR A 28 0.83 3.55 -19.70
N LEU A 29 0.95 2.34 -20.25
CA LEU A 29 1.42 2.10 -21.62
C LEU A 29 0.48 2.70 -22.66
N LEU A 30 -0.85 2.53 -22.51
CA LEU A 30 -1.83 3.16 -23.39
C LEU A 30 -1.69 4.69 -23.39
N GLY A 31 -1.42 5.30 -22.24
CA GLY A 31 -1.18 6.74 -22.18
C GLY A 31 0.14 7.20 -22.82
N THR A 32 1.07 6.31 -23.18
CA THR A 32 2.26 6.68 -24.00
C THR A 32 1.92 6.81 -25.49
N LEU A 33 0.88 6.11 -25.93
CA LEU A 33 0.34 6.15 -27.29
C LEU A 33 -0.62 7.33 -27.51
N ALA A 34 -0.96 8.06 -26.45
CA ALA A 34 -1.86 9.20 -26.54
C ALA A 34 -1.27 10.30 -27.44
N SER A 35 -2.02 10.65 -28.49
CA SER A 35 -1.71 11.74 -29.43
C SER A 35 -2.34 13.07 -29.02
N THR A 36 -3.37 13.05 -28.18
CA THR A 36 -4.08 14.23 -27.68
C THR A 36 -3.93 14.39 -26.18
N TRP A 37 -3.97 15.63 -25.69
CA TRP A 37 -3.82 15.92 -24.26
C TRP A 37 -5.00 15.39 -23.44
N GLN A 38 -6.21 15.31 -24.02
CA GLN A 38 -7.40 14.77 -23.37
C GLN A 38 -7.23 13.27 -23.08
N LEU A 39 -6.74 12.51 -24.07
CA LEU A 39 -6.49 11.08 -23.90
C LEU A 39 -5.37 10.85 -22.87
N LEU A 40 -4.34 11.69 -22.90
CA LEU A 40 -3.29 11.68 -21.88
C LEU A 40 -3.88 11.94 -20.48
N PHE A 41 -4.72 12.96 -20.33
CA PHE A 41 -5.37 13.31 -19.06
C PHE A 41 -6.21 12.15 -18.51
N VAL A 42 -7.07 11.56 -19.33
CA VAL A 42 -7.88 10.39 -18.94
C VAL A 42 -7.00 9.22 -18.52
N SER A 43 -5.94 8.92 -19.29
CA SER A 43 -5.01 7.85 -18.93
C SER A 43 -4.32 8.11 -17.59
N ARG A 44 -3.90 9.35 -17.31
CA ARG A 44 -3.25 9.74 -16.04
C ARG A 44 -4.22 9.70 -14.87
N PHE A 45 -5.48 10.08 -15.08
CA PHE A 45 -6.52 9.97 -14.08
C PHE A 45 -6.76 8.52 -13.66
N VAL A 46 -6.89 7.61 -14.63
CA VAL A 46 -7.05 6.17 -14.38
C VAL A 46 -5.83 5.59 -13.65
N VAL A 47 -4.61 5.89 -14.13
CA VAL A 47 -3.35 5.47 -13.51
C VAL A 47 -3.24 5.95 -12.06
N GLY A 48 -3.62 7.20 -11.78
CA GLY A 48 -3.62 7.75 -10.42
C GLY A 48 -4.58 7.00 -9.48
N GLY A 49 -5.79 6.68 -9.95
CA GLY A 49 -6.75 5.87 -9.19
C GLY A 49 -6.22 4.46 -8.88
N LEU A 50 -5.60 3.81 -9.86
CA LEU A 50 -5.03 2.47 -9.71
C LEU A 50 -3.78 2.46 -8.81
N LEU A 51 -2.93 3.50 -8.86
CA LEU A 51 -1.79 3.67 -7.97
C LEU A 51 -2.23 3.75 -6.49
N MET A 52 -3.28 4.54 -6.23
CA MET A 52 -3.85 4.64 -4.89
C MET A 52 -4.49 3.33 -4.45
N ALA A 53 -5.23 2.65 -5.32
CA ALA A 53 -5.82 1.34 -5.03
C ALA A 53 -4.76 0.30 -4.65
N THR A 54 -3.73 0.12 -5.49
CA THR A 54 -2.64 -0.85 -5.25
C THR A 54 -1.85 -0.54 -3.99
N THR A 55 -1.57 0.74 -3.70
CA THR A 55 -0.87 1.15 -2.47
C THR A 55 -1.65 0.78 -1.22
N ASN A 56 -2.96 1.06 -1.20
CA ASN A 56 -3.83 0.72 -0.08
C ASN A 56 -3.98 -0.80 0.10
N LEU A 57 -4.18 -1.55 -1.00
CA LEU A 57 -4.30 -3.00 -0.95
C LEU A 57 -3.04 -3.66 -0.40
N LYS A 58 -1.87 -3.24 -0.89
CA LYS A 58 -0.57 -3.71 -0.40
C LYS A 58 -0.41 -3.42 1.09
N PHE A 59 -0.81 -2.22 1.53
CA PHE A 59 -0.73 -1.83 2.93
C PHE A 59 -1.60 -2.73 3.83
N VAL A 60 -2.88 -2.89 3.47
CA VAL A 60 -3.81 -3.74 4.22
C VAL A 60 -3.35 -5.20 4.23
N TRP A 61 -2.95 -5.73 3.08
CA TRP A 61 -2.47 -7.10 2.95
C TRP A 61 -1.25 -7.36 3.86
N ALA A 62 -0.32 -6.41 3.90
CA ALA A 62 0.86 -6.52 4.74
C ALA A 62 0.51 -6.47 6.25
N MET A 63 -0.41 -5.58 6.65
CA MET A 63 -0.91 -5.46 8.02
C MET A 63 -1.71 -6.67 8.51
N GLU A 64 -2.39 -7.38 7.60
CA GLU A 64 -3.10 -8.62 7.93
C GLU A 64 -2.17 -9.84 8.07
N MET A 65 -0.95 -9.75 7.52
CA MET A 65 0.06 -10.81 7.55
C MET A 65 0.97 -10.73 8.79
N THR A 66 1.01 -9.59 9.47
CA THR A 66 1.83 -9.36 10.66
C THR A 66 1.03 -9.31 11.94
N ASP A 67 1.67 -9.74 13.03
CA ASP A 67 1.17 -9.51 14.37
C ASP A 67 1.23 -8.02 14.71
N GLY A 68 0.28 -7.55 15.52
CA GLY A 68 0.11 -6.13 15.88
C GLY A 68 1.38 -5.42 16.36
N LYS A 69 2.34 -6.16 16.95
CA LYS A 69 3.64 -5.66 17.44
C LYS A 69 4.63 -5.32 16.31
N HIS A 70 4.50 -5.94 15.14
CA HIS A 70 5.39 -5.77 13.99
C HIS A 70 4.77 -4.93 12.87
N ASN A 71 3.53 -4.49 13.03
CA ASN A 71 2.81 -3.64 12.08
C ASN A 71 3.55 -2.32 11.77
N VAL A 72 4.32 -1.78 12.73
CA VAL A 72 5.17 -0.61 12.51
C VAL A 72 6.31 -0.95 11.54
N ILE A 73 6.96 -2.10 11.70
CA ILE A 73 8.04 -2.60 10.81
C ILE A 73 7.51 -2.88 9.39
N MET A 74 6.23 -3.23 9.27
CA MET A 74 5.61 -3.43 7.96
C MET A 74 5.18 -2.10 7.31
N ASN A 75 4.75 -1.11 8.09
CA ASN A 75 4.60 0.29 7.62
C ASN A 75 5.92 0.84 7.09
N LEU A 76 7.00 0.55 7.82
CA LEU A 76 8.37 0.89 7.48
C LEU A 76 8.85 0.26 6.16
N ALA A 77 8.36 -0.95 5.87
CA ALA A 77 8.65 -1.67 4.63
C ALA A 77 7.82 -1.16 3.42
N ASN A 78 6.98 -0.14 3.58
CA ASN A 78 6.23 0.45 2.46
C ASN A 78 7.17 1.35 1.64
N MET A 79 8.01 0.70 0.82
CA MET A 79 9.20 1.20 0.10
C MET A 79 8.94 2.27 -0.98
N TRP A 80 8.33 3.40 -0.64
CA TRP A 80 8.25 4.53 -1.59
C TRP A 80 9.64 5.14 -1.86
N HIS A 81 10.55 5.08 -0.88
CA HIS A 81 11.91 5.64 -0.95
C HIS A 81 12.74 5.07 -2.09
N PHE A 82 12.82 3.73 -2.18
CA PHE A 82 13.49 3.04 -3.29
C PHE A 82 12.81 3.31 -4.63
N GLY A 83 11.48 3.46 -4.64
CA GLY A 83 10.74 3.86 -5.82
C GLY A 83 11.14 5.24 -6.34
N TYR A 84 11.29 6.23 -5.45
CA TYR A 84 11.76 7.57 -5.82
C TYR A 84 13.19 7.56 -6.37
N MET A 85 14.09 6.81 -5.75
CA MET A 85 15.48 6.69 -6.20
C MET A 85 15.56 6.00 -7.57
N ALA A 86 14.85 4.88 -7.77
CA ALA A 86 14.79 4.19 -9.05
C ALA A 86 14.18 5.06 -10.15
N ALA A 87 13.08 5.76 -9.84
CA ALA A 87 12.44 6.72 -10.74
C ALA A 87 13.41 7.85 -11.14
N ALA A 88 14.19 8.40 -10.21
CA ALA A 88 15.17 9.43 -10.52
C ALA A 88 16.25 8.92 -11.49
N VAL A 89 16.80 7.73 -11.25
CA VAL A 89 17.81 7.12 -12.12
C VAL A 89 17.26 6.84 -13.52
N ILE A 90 16.07 6.24 -13.61
CA ILE A 90 15.42 5.96 -14.91
C ILE A 90 15.11 7.27 -15.65
N GLY A 91 14.67 8.30 -14.93
CA GLY A 91 14.45 9.64 -15.48
C GLY A 91 15.72 10.26 -16.06
N TYR A 92 16.82 10.17 -15.31
CA TYR A 92 18.12 10.68 -15.73
C TYR A 92 18.67 9.97 -16.97
N LEU A 93 18.47 8.65 -17.09
CA LEU A 93 18.93 7.85 -18.23
C LEU A 93 18.08 8.06 -19.50
N THR A 94 16.76 8.19 -19.36
CA THR A 94 15.86 8.24 -20.51
C THR A 94 15.68 9.66 -21.06
N LYS A 95 15.61 10.68 -20.18
CA LYS A 95 15.39 12.10 -20.52
C LYS A 95 14.20 12.40 -21.45
N HIS A 96 13.33 11.42 -21.71
CA HIS A 96 12.15 11.52 -22.56
C HIS A 96 10.96 10.86 -21.86
N TRP A 97 9.87 11.60 -21.66
CA TRP A 97 8.75 11.18 -20.80
C TRP A 97 8.08 9.86 -21.23
N LYS A 98 7.97 9.57 -22.53
CA LYS A 98 7.42 8.29 -23.01
C LYS A 98 8.34 7.11 -22.69
N LEU A 99 9.64 7.24 -22.99
CA LEU A 99 10.65 6.22 -22.69
C LEU A 99 10.78 6.00 -21.18
N TYR A 100 10.67 7.07 -20.40
CA TYR A 100 10.61 7.01 -18.94
C TYR A 100 9.45 6.14 -18.43
N LEU A 101 8.23 6.35 -18.94
CA LEU A 101 7.07 5.54 -18.56
C LEU A 101 7.20 4.08 -18.99
N ILE A 102 7.71 3.84 -20.21
CA ILE A 102 7.96 2.48 -20.71
C ILE A 102 9.01 1.78 -19.83
N ALA A 103 10.13 2.44 -19.53
CA ALA A 103 11.19 1.91 -18.69
C ALA A 103 10.69 1.59 -17.26
N LEU A 104 9.86 2.47 -16.67
CA LEU A 104 9.21 2.18 -15.39
C LEU A 104 8.32 0.94 -15.45
N CYS A 105 7.54 0.76 -16.53
CA CYS A 105 6.74 -0.45 -16.72
C CYS A 105 7.63 -1.69 -16.92
N CYS A 106 8.72 -1.59 -17.68
CA CYS A 106 9.67 -2.68 -17.89
C CYS A 106 10.35 -3.14 -16.58
N VAL A 107 10.67 -2.21 -15.68
CA VAL A 107 11.25 -2.52 -14.36
C VAL A 107 10.17 -2.99 -13.38
N GLY A 108 9.01 -2.34 -13.37
CA GLY A 108 7.93 -2.60 -12.41
C GLY A 108 7.15 -3.89 -12.67
N PHE A 109 6.93 -4.25 -13.94
CA PHE A 109 6.13 -5.42 -14.30
C PHE A 109 6.74 -6.76 -13.82
N PRO A 110 8.05 -7.02 -13.98
CA PRO A 110 8.68 -8.21 -13.42
C PRO A 110 8.59 -8.29 -11.89
N LEU A 111 8.66 -7.14 -11.20
CA LEU A 111 8.54 -7.11 -9.73
C LEU A 111 7.16 -7.56 -9.24
N MET A 112 6.13 -7.51 -10.09
CA MET A 112 4.81 -8.07 -9.77
C MET A 112 4.88 -9.58 -9.47
N PHE A 113 5.76 -10.33 -10.17
CA PHE A 113 5.88 -11.77 -9.95
C PHE A 113 6.40 -12.11 -8.56
N VAL A 114 7.18 -11.22 -7.94
CA VAL A 114 7.61 -11.38 -6.54
C VAL A 114 6.40 -11.45 -5.60
N TYR A 115 5.35 -10.66 -5.87
CA TYR A 115 4.11 -10.69 -5.09
C TYR A 115 3.32 -12.00 -5.23
N THR A 116 3.57 -12.78 -6.28
CA THR A 116 2.89 -14.08 -6.46
C THR A 116 3.41 -15.15 -5.50
N ILE A 117 4.61 -14.96 -4.93
CA ILE A 117 5.22 -15.87 -3.94
C ILE A 117 4.51 -15.75 -2.57
N PHE A 118 3.92 -14.58 -2.28
CA PHE A 118 3.24 -14.34 -1.01
C PHE A 118 1.89 -15.08 -0.94
N PHE A 119 1.55 -15.52 0.26
CA PHE A 119 0.26 -16.18 0.53
C PHE A 119 -0.87 -15.17 0.66
N GLU A 120 -2.09 -15.62 0.40
CA GLU A 120 -3.29 -14.83 0.68
C GLU A 120 -3.43 -14.58 2.19
N SER A 121 -4.04 -13.44 2.53
CA SER A 121 -4.24 -13.01 3.91
C SER A 121 -4.92 -14.11 4.77
N PRO A 122 -4.29 -14.57 5.86
CA PRO A 122 -4.89 -15.52 6.78
C PRO A 122 -6.19 -14.99 7.40
N ARG A 123 -6.24 -13.70 7.74
CA ARG A 123 -7.44 -13.06 8.30
C ARG A 123 -8.60 -13.09 7.31
N TRP A 124 -8.35 -12.79 6.04
CA TRP A 124 -9.37 -12.90 4.99
C TRP A 124 -9.93 -14.32 4.88
N LEU A 125 -9.03 -15.32 4.87
CA LEU A 125 -9.39 -16.72 4.71
C LEU A 125 -10.25 -17.21 5.89
N ILE A 126 -9.95 -16.78 7.12
CA ILE A 126 -10.75 -17.09 8.31
C ILE A 126 -12.15 -16.48 8.18
N GLN A 127 -12.24 -15.19 7.80
CA GLN A 127 -13.53 -14.49 7.62
C GLN A 127 -14.38 -15.09 6.49
N LYS A 128 -13.77 -15.59 5.41
CA LYS A 128 -14.46 -16.33 4.34
C LYS A 128 -14.76 -17.79 4.67
N GLY A 129 -14.34 -18.28 5.83
CA GLY A 129 -14.55 -19.66 6.27
C GLY A 129 -13.63 -20.70 5.61
N HIS A 130 -12.60 -20.27 4.87
CA HIS A 130 -11.58 -21.13 4.29
C HIS A 130 -10.50 -21.51 5.31
N LEU A 131 -10.93 -22.19 6.39
CA LEU A 131 -10.09 -22.47 7.56
C LEU A 131 -8.87 -23.34 7.24
N ASP A 132 -9.01 -24.34 6.36
CA ASP A 132 -7.89 -25.23 6.02
C ASP A 132 -6.77 -24.50 5.26
N LYS A 133 -7.15 -23.57 4.37
CA LYS A 133 -6.17 -22.72 3.67
C LYS A 133 -5.51 -21.72 4.62
N ALA A 134 -6.27 -21.16 5.57
CA ALA A 134 -5.72 -20.27 6.59
C ALA A 134 -4.72 -21.00 7.49
N ALA A 135 -5.08 -22.18 7.97
CA ALA A 135 -4.25 -23.10 8.76
C ALA A 135 -2.94 -23.46 8.03
N ALA A 136 -3.02 -23.83 6.75
CA ALA A 136 -1.85 -24.14 5.94
C ALA A 136 -0.93 -22.93 5.75
N ASN A 137 -1.50 -21.74 5.49
CA ASN A 137 -0.71 -20.51 5.34
C ASN A 137 -0.02 -20.12 6.65
N LEU A 138 -0.74 -20.15 7.77
CA LEU A 138 -0.18 -19.84 9.10
C LEU A 138 0.90 -20.84 9.50
N SER A 139 0.69 -22.13 9.24
CA SER A 139 1.70 -23.17 9.52
C SER A 139 2.96 -22.97 8.67
N ARG A 140 2.83 -22.58 7.39
CA ARG A 140 3.99 -22.22 6.54
C ARG A 140 4.75 -21.01 7.06
N ILE A 141 4.03 -19.99 7.55
CA ILE A 141 4.64 -18.79 8.15
C ILE A 141 5.38 -19.16 9.45
N GLY A 142 4.73 -19.94 10.33
CA GLY A 142 5.28 -20.42 11.60
C GLY A 142 6.54 -21.27 11.43
N ARG A 143 6.54 -22.21 10.47
CA ARG A 143 7.73 -23.02 10.12
C ARG A 143 8.92 -22.17 9.70
N ARG A 144 8.67 -21.07 8.98
CA ARG A 144 9.73 -20.15 8.52
C ARG A 144 10.28 -19.25 9.63
N ASN A 145 9.49 -18.98 10.66
CA ASN A 145 9.86 -18.13 11.81
C ASN A 145 10.62 -18.85 12.94
N ARG A 146 11.12 -20.08 12.73
CA ARG A 146 12.07 -20.81 13.62
C ARG A 146 11.72 -20.80 15.13
N GLY A 147 10.45 -20.68 15.53
CA GLY A 147 10.08 -20.55 16.94
C GLY A 147 8.73 -21.15 17.35
N ALA A 148 7.85 -21.49 16.41
CA ALA A 148 6.58 -22.14 16.72
C ALA A 148 6.35 -23.30 15.75
N GLY A 149 6.79 -24.49 16.15
CA GLY A 149 6.41 -25.76 15.51
C GLY A 149 4.95 -26.14 15.74
N ALA A 150 4.09 -25.20 16.12
CA ALA A 150 2.67 -25.43 16.29
C ALA A 150 2.02 -25.47 14.89
N GLU A 151 1.64 -26.67 14.46
CA GLU A 151 0.73 -26.80 13.32
C GLU A 151 -0.61 -26.15 13.68
N VAL A 152 -0.85 -24.98 13.11
CA VAL A 152 -2.13 -24.31 13.25
C VAL A 152 -3.15 -25.13 12.48
N THR A 153 -3.90 -25.96 13.19
CA THR A 153 -4.98 -26.78 12.61
C THR A 153 -6.25 -25.93 12.47
N SER A 154 -7.12 -26.26 11.51
CA SER A 154 -8.39 -25.56 11.31
C SER A 154 -9.29 -25.52 12.55
N ALA A 155 -9.16 -26.49 13.46
CA ALA A 155 -9.82 -26.49 14.76
C ALA A 155 -9.49 -25.25 15.62
N HIS A 156 -8.22 -24.83 15.70
CA HIS A 156 -7.80 -23.63 16.46
C HIS A 156 -8.37 -22.33 15.90
N LEU A 157 -8.80 -22.34 14.63
CA LEU A 157 -9.35 -21.18 13.93
C LEU A 157 -10.88 -21.17 13.93
N ARG A 158 -11.55 -22.24 14.41
CA ARG A 158 -13.01 -22.30 14.51
C ARG A 158 -13.55 -21.42 15.63
N ASP A 159 -12.81 -21.29 16.71
CA ASP A 159 -13.22 -20.53 17.90
C ASP A 159 -12.99 -19.02 17.75
N ILE A 160 -12.29 -18.59 16.71
CA ILE A 160 -12.14 -17.17 16.40
C ILE A 160 -13.51 -16.64 15.99
N PRO A 161 -14.10 -15.67 16.72
CA PRO A 161 -15.34 -15.06 16.33
C PRO A 161 -15.19 -14.53 14.91
N ARG A 162 -15.92 -15.14 13.96
CA ARG A 162 -16.10 -14.52 12.65
C ARG A 162 -16.81 -13.21 12.92
N GLU A 163 -16.33 -12.12 12.34
CA GLU A 163 -17.13 -10.90 12.40
C GLU A 163 -18.41 -11.26 11.66
N GLU A 164 -19.49 -11.42 12.44
CA GLU A 164 -20.82 -11.74 11.94
C GLU A 164 -21.05 -10.81 10.76
N GLN A 165 -21.23 -11.39 9.56
CA GLN A 165 -21.19 -10.68 8.27
C GLN A 165 -21.95 -9.37 8.41
N ARG A 166 -21.22 -8.29 8.73
CA ARG A 166 -21.84 -6.99 8.94
C ARG A 166 -22.48 -6.71 7.60
N ARG A 167 -23.82 -6.56 7.61
CA ARG A 167 -24.65 -6.22 6.44
C ARG A 167 -23.85 -5.34 5.50
N PRO A 168 -23.89 -5.51 4.17
CA PRO A 168 -23.03 -4.77 3.24
C PRO A 168 -23.07 -3.29 3.64
N THR A 169 -22.02 -2.85 4.33
CA THR A 169 -21.99 -1.54 4.94
C THR A 169 -21.72 -0.61 3.78
N SER A 170 -22.81 -0.08 3.22
CA SER A 170 -22.74 0.99 2.24
C SER A 170 -21.79 2.06 2.76
N TYR A 171 -20.93 2.64 1.93
CA TYR A 171 -20.02 3.70 2.38
C TYR A 171 -20.75 4.87 3.05
N LEU A 172 -22.04 5.03 2.77
CA LEU A 172 -22.91 5.99 3.43
C LEU A 172 -23.03 5.74 4.95
N THR A 173 -22.79 4.52 5.43
CA THR A 173 -22.76 4.21 6.87
C THR A 173 -21.55 4.84 7.57
N LEU A 174 -20.46 5.17 6.86
CA LEU A 174 -19.36 5.96 7.42
C LEU A 174 -19.83 7.36 7.84
N PHE A 175 -20.86 7.88 7.17
CA PHE A 175 -21.47 9.16 7.46
C PHE A 175 -22.71 9.05 8.37
N SER A 176 -23.03 7.85 8.86
CA SER A 176 -24.27 7.60 9.61
C SER A 176 -24.23 8.15 11.04
N THR A 177 -23.06 8.21 11.66
CA THR A 177 -22.90 8.74 13.04
C THR A 177 -21.94 9.92 13.04
N ARG A 178 -22.25 10.99 13.76
CA ARG A 178 -21.40 12.20 13.87
C ARG A 178 -19.93 11.88 14.19
N LYS A 179 -19.68 10.88 15.06
CA LYS A 179 -18.33 10.42 15.40
C LYS A 179 -17.60 9.79 14.20
N LEU A 180 -18.26 8.88 13.48
CA LEU A 180 -17.69 8.23 12.29
C LEU A 180 -17.46 9.23 11.15
N THR A 181 -18.39 10.17 10.95
CA THR A 181 -18.23 11.26 10.00
C THR A 181 -17.03 12.14 10.34
N ALA A 182 -16.88 12.51 11.62
CA ALA A 182 -15.74 13.30 12.08
C ALA A 182 -14.41 12.58 11.85
N TYR A 183 -14.30 11.30 12.24
CA TYR A 183 -13.10 10.50 11.98
C TYR A 183 -12.80 10.35 10.48
N THR A 184 -13.82 10.11 9.67
CA THR A 184 -13.66 10.00 8.21
C THR A 184 -13.19 11.32 7.60
N LEU A 185 -13.75 12.46 8.04
CA LEU A 185 -13.38 13.78 7.54
C LEU A 185 -11.95 14.16 7.96
N VAL A 186 -11.55 13.86 9.20
CA VAL A 186 -10.17 14.06 9.68
C VAL A 186 -9.20 13.19 8.90
N MET A 187 -9.50 11.91 8.68
CA MET A 187 -8.62 11.03 7.89
C MET A 187 -8.51 11.52 6.44
N CYS A 188 -9.62 11.94 5.83
CA CYS A 188 -9.62 12.50 4.48
C CYS A 188 -8.80 13.79 4.40
N SER A 189 -8.94 14.70 5.36
CA SER A 189 -8.18 15.97 5.38
C SER A 189 -6.70 15.73 5.59
N LEU A 190 -6.32 14.79 6.46
CA LEU A 190 -4.91 14.41 6.69
C LEU A 190 -4.28 13.80 5.43
N VAL A 191 -4.97 12.88 4.76
CA VAL A 191 -4.49 12.28 3.51
C VAL A 191 -4.37 13.33 2.41
N PHE A 192 -5.35 14.22 2.30
CA PHE A 192 -5.30 15.32 1.34
C PHE A 192 -4.15 16.28 1.62
N ALA A 193 -3.99 16.74 2.87
CA ALA A 193 -2.93 17.65 3.27
C ALA A 193 -1.54 17.03 3.05
N THR A 194 -1.37 15.75 3.38
CA THR A 194 -0.11 15.03 3.15
C THR A 194 0.18 14.90 1.66
N GLY A 195 -0.82 14.53 0.86
CA GLY A 195 -0.69 14.43 -0.60
C GLY A 195 -0.35 15.78 -1.25
N ALA A 196 -1.05 16.85 -0.87
CA ALA A 196 -0.79 18.19 -1.35
C ALA A 196 0.62 18.66 -0.99
N SER A 197 1.05 18.44 0.26
CA SER A 197 2.38 18.82 0.74
C SER A 197 3.50 18.11 -0.02
N VAL A 198 3.36 16.80 -0.27
CA VAL A 198 4.37 16.03 -1.03
C VAL A 198 4.45 16.51 -2.48
N ASN A 199 3.31 16.77 -3.14
CA ASN A 199 3.31 17.25 -4.51
C ASN A 199 3.85 18.69 -4.62
N ALA A 200 3.46 19.58 -3.71
CA ALA A 200 3.98 20.95 -3.64
C ALA A 200 5.50 20.94 -3.44
N TYR A 201 6.01 20.09 -2.55
CA TYR A 201 7.44 19.91 -2.35
C TYR A 201 8.15 19.45 -3.63
N ILE A 202 7.64 18.42 -4.31
CA ILE A 202 8.24 17.92 -5.55
C ILE A 202 8.29 19.01 -6.64
N LEU A 203 7.24 19.82 -6.75
CA LEU A 203 7.17 20.94 -7.70
C LEU A 203 8.14 22.08 -7.34
N GLN A 204 8.30 22.40 -6.06
CA GLN A 204 9.26 23.43 -5.64
C GLN A 204 10.70 22.93 -5.83
N VAL A 205 10.98 21.67 -5.50
CA VAL A 205 12.29 21.07 -5.67
C VAL A 205 12.69 20.99 -7.14
N SER A 206 11.75 20.77 -8.05
CA SER A 206 12.06 20.80 -9.49
C SER A 206 12.41 22.21 -9.99
N GLN A 207 11.92 23.28 -9.37
CA GLN A 207 12.22 24.67 -9.73
C GLN A 207 13.54 25.22 -9.16
N LEU A 208 14.09 24.62 -8.09
CA LEU A 208 15.39 25.02 -7.54
C LEU A 208 16.53 24.90 -8.58
N ALA A 209 17.61 25.65 -8.42
CA ALA A 209 18.80 25.50 -9.25
C ALA A 209 19.39 24.07 -9.14
N GLY A 210 20.01 23.59 -10.23
CA GLY A 210 20.64 22.26 -10.31
C GLY A 210 19.74 21.18 -10.95
N ASP A 211 20.30 19.99 -11.13
CA ASP A 211 19.64 18.89 -11.86
C ASP A 211 18.42 18.35 -11.07
N PRO A 212 17.21 18.33 -11.69
CA PRO A 212 15.99 17.87 -11.03
C PRO A 212 16.01 16.38 -10.65
N PHE A 213 16.70 15.53 -11.41
CA PHE A 213 16.80 14.10 -11.12
C PHE A 213 17.68 13.84 -9.90
N ILE A 214 18.81 14.55 -9.76
CA ILE A 214 19.67 14.43 -8.57
C ILE A 214 18.90 14.84 -7.32
N LYS A 215 18.16 15.95 -7.36
CA LYS A 215 17.35 16.40 -6.23
C LYS A 215 16.24 15.39 -5.88
N PHE A 216 15.59 14.80 -6.88
CA PHE A 216 14.57 13.78 -6.66
C PHE A 216 15.15 12.48 -6.09
N PHE A 217 16.35 12.10 -6.51
CA PHE A 217 17.10 10.98 -5.92
C PHE A 217 17.44 11.25 -4.45
N LEU A 218 18.00 12.44 -4.15
CA LEU A 218 18.33 12.87 -2.80
C LEU A 218 17.09 12.90 -1.90
N TYR A 219 15.93 13.29 -2.42
CA TYR A 219 14.67 13.23 -1.68
C TYR A 219 14.30 11.79 -1.29
N GLY A 220 14.40 10.85 -2.23
CA GLY A 220 14.20 9.42 -1.96
C GLY A 220 15.19 8.89 -0.91
N PHE A 221 16.45 9.27 -1.04
CA PHE A 221 17.53 8.88 -0.13
C PHE A 221 17.33 9.45 1.28
N LEU A 222 17.01 10.73 1.41
CA LEU A 222 16.77 11.38 2.69
C LEU A 222 15.69 10.63 3.45
N ARG A 223 14.58 10.27 2.82
CA ARG A 223 13.50 9.55 3.49
C ARG A 223 13.88 8.14 4.02
N LEU A 224 15.07 7.62 3.69
CA LEU A 224 15.62 6.41 4.31
C LEU A 224 15.92 6.57 5.82
N TYR A 225 15.98 7.80 6.35
CA TYR A 225 16.08 8.01 7.80
C TYR A 225 14.75 7.74 8.53
N ILE A 226 13.60 7.82 7.84
CA ILE A 226 12.29 7.62 8.46
C ILE A 226 12.19 6.18 9.01
N PRO A 227 12.68 5.15 8.29
CA PRO A 227 12.57 3.81 8.81
C PRO A 227 13.23 3.50 10.17
N PRO A 228 14.51 3.86 10.37
CA PRO A 228 15.14 3.75 11.68
C PRO A 228 14.40 4.51 12.79
N LEU A 229 13.87 5.71 12.51
CA LEU A 229 13.16 6.51 13.52
C LEU A 229 11.89 5.83 14.03
N LEU A 230 11.02 5.29 13.15
CA LEU A 230 9.81 4.61 13.65
C LEU A 230 10.12 3.27 14.31
N TYR A 231 11.24 2.63 13.95
CA TYR A 231 11.69 1.45 14.67
C TYR A 231 12.12 1.80 16.11
N MET A 232 12.83 2.92 16.28
CA MET A 232 13.21 3.44 17.59
C MET A 232 12.00 3.84 18.44
N THR A 233 10.99 4.51 17.87
CA THR A 233 9.78 4.86 18.62
C THR A 233 8.99 3.63 19.08
N ASN A 234 8.97 2.53 18.31
CA ASN A 234 8.34 1.28 18.73
C ASN A 234 9.08 0.58 19.90
N LYS A 235 10.36 0.90 20.11
CA LYS A 235 11.18 0.38 21.22
C LYS A 235 11.18 1.31 22.45
N TRP A 236 10.73 2.56 22.29
CA TRP A 236 10.56 3.51 23.38
C TRP A 236 9.22 3.27 24.10
N ASP A 237 9.19 2.28 24.97
CA ASP A 237 8.07 2.10 25.93
C ASP A 237 8.09 3.16 27.06
N TRP A 238 9.13 4.00 27.15
CA TRP A 238 9.31 5.02 28.20
C TRP A 238 8.41 6.26 28.02
N PHE A 239 8.15 6.69 26.77
CA PHE A 239 7.12 7.67 26.45
C PHE A 239 5.85 6.89 26.13
N GLY A 240 4.98 6.70 27.13
CA GLY A 240 3.78 5.88 27.00
C GLY A 240 3.07 6.09 25.66
N ARG A 241 2.69 4.98 25.00
CA ARG A 241 2.07 4.93 23.66
C ARG A 241 0.83 5.84 23.49
N ARG A 242 0.30 6.38 24.60
CA ARG A 242 -0.81 7.34 24.66
C ARG A 242 -0.45 8.75 24.17
N HIS A 243 0.83 9.16 24.15
CA HIS A 243 1.19 10.52 23.78
C HIS A 243 1.50 10.72 22.28
N MET A 244 1.79 9.65 21.53
CA MET A 244 1.99 9.73 20.07
C MET A 244 0.73 9.38 19.25
N VAL A 245 -0.24 8.72 19.87
CA VAL A 245 -1.57 8.53 19.30
C VAL A 245 -2.47 9.58 19.94
N LEU A 246 -2.45 10.80 19.39
CA LEU A 246 -3.52 11.78 19.61
C LEU A 246 -4.80 11.22 18.97
N VAL A 247 -5.43 10.29 19.68
CA VAL A 247 -6.82 9.89 19.48
C VAL A 247 -7.54 10.30 20.77
N PRO A 248 -8.40 11.33 20.73
CA PRO A 248 -9.40 11.51 21.78
C PRO A 248 -10.41 10.36 21.78
#